data_AF-A0AAX2IK89-F1
#
_entry.id   AF-A0AAX2IK89-F1
#
_cell.length_a   1.000
_cell.length_b   1.000
_cell.length_c   1.000
_cell.angle_alpha   90.00
_cell.angle_beta   90.00
_cell.angle_gamma   90.00
#
_symmetry.space_group_name_H-M   'P 1'
#
loop_
_entity.id
_entity.type
_entity.pdbx_description
1 polymer ?
#
loop_
_entity_poly.entity_id
_entity_poly.type
_entity_poly.pdbx_seq_one_letter_code
_entity_poly.pdbx_strand_id
1 'polypeptide(L)'
;MIKTLFLFLNMLVNLKILWIFYRKLLIPGVLFSLLASFPNGFNLNSFGLSFLLILPLMHYFIYELRFKREYLFFANFGFSRLFLWGLTFFLSLTINIITKFL
;
A
#
# COMPACT_ATOMS: atom_id res chain seq x y z
N MET A 1 20.56 -8.92 26.73
CA MET A 1 19.76 -10.00 26.11
C MET A 1 18.25 -9.71 26.09
N ILE A 2 17.62 -9.42 27.23
CA ILE A 2 16.15 -9.16 27.33
C ILE A 2 15.68 -7.96 26.48
N LYS A 3 16.42 -6.84 26.49
CA LYS A 3 16.07 -5.63 25.70
C LYS A 3 16.06 -5.89 24.19
N THR A 4 17.00 -6.70 23.69
CA THR A 4 17.09 -7.06 22.27
C THR A 4 15.92 -7.94 21.84
N LEU A 5 15.52 -8.90 22.70
CA LEU A 5 14.36 -9.75 22.47
C LEU A 5 13.06 -8.94 22.41
N PHE A 6 12.89 -7.98 23.32
CA PHE A 6 11.74 -7.07 23.35
C PHE A 6 11.66 -6.20 22.08
N LEU A 7 12.80 -5.65 21.63
CA LEU A 7 12.86 -4.88 20.39
C LEU A 7 12.47 -5.73 19.17
N PHE A 8 12.95 -6.97 19.11
CA PHE A 8 12.63 -7.90 18.02
C PHE A 8 11.12 -8.22 17.96
N LEU A 9 10.50 -8.51 19.09
CA LEU A 9 9.06 -8.72 19.19
C LEU A 9 8.26 -7.50 18.71
N ASN A 10 8.66 -6.29 19.12
CA ASN A 10 8.02 -5.06 18.66
C ASN A 10 8.14 -4.86 17.15
N MET A 11 9.30 -5.19 16.56
CA MET A 11 9.47 -5.12 15.10
C MET A 11 8.52 -6.08 14.36
N LEU A 12 8.34 -7.30 14.86
CA LEU A 12 7.42 -8.26 14.26
C LEU A 12 5.96 -7.78 14.31
N VAL A 13 5.55 -7.18 15.43
CA VAL A 13 4.20 -6.61 15.58
C VAL A 13 3.99 -5.47 14.58
N ASN A 14 4.95 -4.56 14.46
CA ASN A 14 4.89 -3.43 13.54
C ASN A 14 4.79 -3.89 12.07
N LEU A 15 5.58 -4.90 11.67
CA LEU A 15 5.49 -5.49 10.34
C LEU A 15 4.12 -6.13 10.08
N LYS A 16 3.56 -6.83 11.07
CA LYS A 16 2.23 -7.44 10.95
C LYS A 16 1.12 -6.37 10.80
N ILE A 17 1.23 -5.26 11.51
CA ILE A 17 0.28 -4.14 11.40
C ILE A 17 0.37 -3.49 10.01
N LEU A 18 1.59 -3.23 9.53
CA LEU A 18 1.80 -2.69 8.19
C LEU A 18 1.29 -3.66 7.10
N TRP A 19 1.43 -4.97 7.32
CA TRP A 19 0.86 -5.99 6.43
C TRP A 19 -0.67 -5.95 6.38
N ILE A 20 -1.34 -5.74 7.52
CA ILE A 20 -2.81 -5.60 7.58
C ILE A 20 -3.27 -4.38 6.77
N PHE A 21 -2.54 -3.26 6.89
CA PHE A 21 -2.76 -2.07 6.08
C PHE A 21 -2.66 -2.39 4.58
N TYR A 22 -1.54 -2.96 4.15
CA TYR A 22 -1.32 -3.26 2.74
C TYR A 22 -2.25 -4.30 2.16
N ARG A 23 -2.63 -5.34 2.92
CA ARG A 23 -3.57 -6.35 2.42
C ARG A 23 -4.92 -5.75 2.07
N LYS A 24 -5.43 -4.81 2.89
CA LYS A 24 -6.71 -4.13 2.64
C LYS A 24 -6.63 -3.17 1.45
N LEU A 25 -5.46 -2.57 1.23
CA LEU A 25 -5.21 -1.63 0.14
C LEU A 25 -4.92 -2.31 -1.21
N LEU A 26 -4.10 -3.37 -1.21
CA LEU A 26 -3.62 -4.03 -2.41
C LEU A 26 -4.71 -4.81 -3.13
N ILE A 27 -5.64 -5.45 -2.42
CA ILE A 27 -6.74 -6.20 -3.06
C ILE A 27 -7.53 -5.28 -4.02
N PRO A 28 -8.12 -4.16 -3.57
CA PRO A 28 -8.81 -3.25 -4.49
C PRO A 28 -7.82 -2.55 -5.44
N GLY A 29 -6.61 -2.19 -4.98
CA GLY A 29 -5.59 -1.57 -5.83
C GLY A 29 -5.28 -2.40 -7.07
N VAL A 30 -4.99 -3.69 -6.92
CA VAL A 30 -4.70 -4.61 -8.04
C VAL A 30 -5.95 -4.81 -8.90
N LEU A 31 -7.11 -5.08 -8.30
CA LEU A 31 -8.34 -5.35 -9.05
C LEU A 31 -8.73 -4.18 -9.95
N PHE A 32 -8.77 -2.96 -9.42
CA PHE A 32 -9.11 -1.78 -10.22
C PHE A 32 -8.03 -1.46 -11.25
N SER A 33 -6.76 -1.73 -10.95
CA SER A 33 -5.67 -1.51 -11.91
C SER A 33 -5.71 -2.48 -13.08
N LEU A 34 -6.08 -3.73 -12.83
CA LEU A 34 -6.36 -4.71 -13.88
C LEU A 34 -7.53 -4.24 -14.74
N LEU A 35 -8.65 -3.86 -14.12
CA LEU A 35 -9.82 -3.36 -14.85
C LEU A 35 -9.50 -2.13 -15.71
N ALA A 36 -8.69 -1.20 -15.20
CA ALA A 36 -8.29 0.01 -15.89
C ALA A 36 -7.30 -0.22 -17.04
N SER A 37 -6.58 -1.35 -17.07
CA SER A 37 -5.63 -1.67 -18.14
C SER A 37 -6.28 -2.36 -19.35
N PHE A 38 -7.47 -2.93 -19.21
CA PHE A 38 -8.18 -3.60 -20.31
C PHE A 38 -8.53 -2.73 -21.53
N PRO A 39 -8.97 -1.47 -21.40
CA PRO A 39 -9.41 -0.65 -22.54
C PRO A 39 -8.35 -0.45 -23.63
N ASN A 40 -7.06 -0.49 -23.27
CA ASN A 40 -5.94 -0.25 -24.18
C ASN A 40 -5.29 -1.56 -24.69
N GLY A 41 -5.90 -2.72 -24.41
CA GLY A 41 -5.26 -4.03 -24.56
C GLY A 41 -4.36 -4.33 -23.37
N PHE A 42 -4.59 -5.46 -22.71
CA PHE A 42 -3.85 -5.83 -21.51
C PHE A 42 -2.35 -6.00 -21.83
N ASN A 43 -1.52 -5.15 -21.24
CA ASN A 43 -0.07 -5.30 -21.22
C ASN A 43 0.50 -4.88 -19.85
N LEU A 44 1.69 -5.36 -19.50
CA LEU A 44 2.28 -5.08 -18.19
C LEU A 44 2.55 -3.59 -17.97
N ASN A 45 2.91 -2.86 -19.02
CA ASN A 45 3.13 -1.42 -18.99
C ASN A 45 1.89 -0.62 -18.57
N SER A 46 0.73 -0.92 -19.18
CA SER A 46 -0.55 -0.29 -18.87
C SER A 46 -1.05 -0.67 -17.48
N PHE A 47 -0.82 -1.92 -17.04
CA PHE A 47 -1.08 -2.32 -15.67
C PHE A 47 -0.23 -1.52 -14.67
N GLY A 48 1.08 -1.40 -14.90
CA GLY A 48 1.99 -0.63 -14.05
C GLY A 48 1.60 0.84 -13.93
N LEU A 49 1.27 1.48 -15.05
CA LEU A 49 0.78 2.85 -15.09
C LEU A 49 -0.58 3.00 -14.38
N SER A 50 -1.49 2.05 -14.59
CA SER A 50 -2.80 2.04 -13.91
C SER A 50 -2.61 1.89 -12.40
N PHE A 51 -1.73 0.99 -11.97
CA PHE A 51 -1.41 0.73 -10.57
C PHE A 51 -0.74 1.93 -9.89
N LEU A 52 0.12 2.65 -10.60
CA LEU A 52 0.72 3.91 -10.13
C LEU A 52 -0.35 4.92 -9.70
N LEU A 53 -1.43 5.05 -10.47
CA LEU A 53 -2.50 6.02 -10.24
C LEU A 53 -3.56 5.48 -9.27
N ILE A 54 -3.94 4.22 -9.41
CA ILE A 54 -5.07 3.63 -8.68
C ILE A 54 -4.71 3.29 -7.24
N LEU A 55 -3.48 2.87 -6.94
CA LEU A 55 -3.12 2.54 -5.57
C LEU A 55 -3.20 3.77 -4.63
N PRO A 56 -2.67 4.97 -4.98
CA PRO A 56 -2.90 6.20 -4.23
C PRO A 56 -4.39 6.58 -4.12
N LEU A 57 -5.17 6.42 -5.19
CA LEU A 57 -6.61 6.69 -5.17
C LEU A 57 -7.35 5.75 -4.19
N MET A 58 -6.98 4.47 -4.18
CA MET A 58 -7.53 3.50 -3.24
C MET A 58 -7.11 3.80 -1.80
N HIS A 59 -5.89 4.30 -1.57
CA HIS A 59 -5.47 4.74 -0.24
C HIS A 59 -6.38 5.86 0.26
N TYR A 60 -6.55 6.90 -0.56
CA TYR A 60 -7.45 8.00 -0.24
C TYR A 60 -8.87 7.50 0.03
N PHE A 61 -9.44 6.70 -0.87
CA PHE A 61 -10.81 6.22 -0.71
C PHE A 61 -11.02 5.36 0.55
N ILE A 62 -10.09 4.45 0.84
CA ILE A 62 -10.21 3.53 1.98
C ILE A 62 -9.94 4.27 3.28
N TYR A 63 -8.83 4.99 3.39
CA TYR A 63 -8.34 5.50 4.67
C TYR A 63 -8.72 6.95 4.95
N GLU A 64 -8.90 7.78 3.93
CA GLU A 64 -9.33 9.18 4.11
C GLU A 64 -10.85 9.34 4.03
N LEU A 65 -11.58 8.50 3.26
CA LEU A 65 -13.04 8.61 3.16
C LEU A 65 -13.78 7.57 4.00
N ARG A 66 -13.55 6.28 3.75
CA ARG A 66 -14.38 5.20 4.30
C ARG A 66 -14.03 4.81 5.74
N PHE A 67 -12.74 4.66 6.04
CA PHE A 67 -12.25 4.12 7.31
C PHE A 67 -11.31 5.09 8.04
N LYS A 68 -11.71 6.35 8.17
CA LYS A 68 -10.94 7.41 8.87
C LYS A 68 -10.41 7.00 10.26
N ARG A 69 -11.17 6.19 11.00
CA ARG A 69 -10.78 5.72 12.34
C ARG A 69 -9.61 4.72 12.31
N GLU A 70 -9.47 3.96 11.22
CA GLU A 70 -8.32 3.06 11.07
C GLU A 70 -7.01 3.85 10.93
N TYR A 71 -7.06 5.05 10.36
CA TYR A 71 -5.90 5.94 10.34
C TYR A 71 -5.42 6.28 11.76
N LEU A 72 -6.35 6.53 12.68
CA LEU A 72 -6.02 6.76 14.09
C LEU A 72 -5.46 5.50 14.75
N PHE A 73 -5.97 4.31 14.39
CA PHE A 73 -5.40 3.05 14.85
C PHE A 73 -3.93 2.92 14.44
N PHE A 74 -3.59 3.11 13.17
CA PHE A 74 -2.18 3.03 12.71
C PHE A 74 -1.28 4.10 13.34
N ALA A 75 -1.82 5.31 13.57
CA ALA A 75 -1.11 6.38 14.27
C ALA A 75 -0.75 5.99 15.71
N ASN A 76 -1.62 5.27 16.43
CA ASN A 76 -1.34 4.78 17.79
C ASN A 76 -0.20 3.76 17.84
N PHE A 77 0.10 3.09 16.72
CA PHE A 77 1.25 2.17 16.59
C PHE A 77 2.52 2.86 16.05
N GLY A 78 2.50 4.19 15.92
CA GLY A 78 3.66 4.99 15.50
C GLY A 78 3.78 5.21 13.98
N PHE A 79 2.80 4.78 13.18
CA PHE A 79 2.79 5.04 11.74
C PHE A 79 2.10 6.37 11.44
N SER A 80 2.87 7.36 10.99
CA SER A 80 2.32 8.66 10.60
C SER A 80 1.58 8.59 9.25
N ARG A 81 0.69 9.54 9.00
CA ARG A 81 -0.04 9.61 7.72
C ARG A 81 0.87 9.79 6.52
N LEU A 82 1.81 10.71 6.64
CA LEU A 82 2.80 10.98 5.60
C LEU A 82 3.65 9.73 5.32
N PHE A 83 3.99 8.96 6.34
CA PHE A 83 4.76 7.72 6.17
C PHE A 83 3.98 6.67 5.37
N LEU A 84 2.70 6.43 5.70
CA LEU A 84 1.87 5.47 4.98
C LEU A 84 1.61 5.91 3.53
N TRP A 85 1.37 7.20 3.31
CA TRP A 85 1.26 7.79 1.97
C TRP A 85 2.55 7.63 1.16
N GLY A 86 3.70 7.97 1.77
CA GLY A 86 5.01 7.83 1.15
C GLY A 86 5.30 6.38 0.75
N LEU A 87 5.04 5.41 1.62
CA LEU A 87 5.19 4.00 1.28
C LEU A 87 4.24 3.56 0.17
N THR A 88 3.00 4.06 0.16
CA THR A 88 2.02 3.72 -0.89
C THR A 88 2.49 4.20 -2.25
N PHE A 89 2.93 5.46 -2.33
CA PHE A 89 3.48 6.03 -3.56
C PHE A 89 4.77 5.33 -3.98
N PHE A 90 5.65 5.04 -3.03
CA PHE A 90 6.88 4.30 -3.31
C PHE A 90 6.59 2.90 -3.88
N LEU A 91 5.62 2.17 -3.31
CA LEU A 91 5.22 0.86 -3.78
C LEU A 91 4.63 0.91 -5.19
N SER A 92 3.73 1.86 -5.45
CA SER A 92 3.10 1.99 -6.77
C SER A 92 4.09 2.42 -7.85
N LEU A 93 5.03 3.29 -7.51
CA LEU A 93 6.15 3.69 -8.36
C LEU A 93 7.09 2.52 -8.66
N THR A 94 7.45 1.75 -7.63
CA THR A 94 8.32 0.56 -7.78
C THR A 94 7.70 -0.46 -8.73
N ILE A 95 6.41 -0.76 -8.57
CA ILE A 95 5.69 -1.68 -9.46
C ILE A 95 5.67 -1.16 -10.90
N ASN A 96 5.35 0.12 -11.11
CA ASN A 96 5.36 0.71 -12.45
C ASN A 96 6.74 0.67 -13.13
N ILE A 97 7.81 0.81 -12.35
CA ILE A 97 9.17 0.67 -12.87
C ILE A 97 9.44 -0.79 -13.25
N ILE A 98 9.16 -1.74 -12.34
CA ILE A 98 9.39 -3.18 -12.58
C ILE A 98 8.63 -3.66 -13.83
N THR A 99 7.37 -3.25 -13.99
CA THR A 99 6.55 -3.66 -15.14
C THR A 99 7.05 -3.14 -16.48
N LYS A 100 7.89 -2.10 -16.50
CA LYS A 100 8.51 -1.58 -17.73
C LYS A 100 9.75 -2.36 -18.16
N PHE A 101 10.31 -3.16 -17.26
CA PHE A 101 11.47 -4.02 -17.52
C PHE A 101 11.08 -5.48 -17.79
N LEU A 102 9.80 -5.82 -17.67
CA LEU A 102 9.21 -7.13 -17.98
C LEU A 102 8.57 -7.11 -19.37
#